data_AF-A0A2A4N555-F1
#
_entry.id   AF-A0A2A4N555-F1
#
_cell.length_a   1.000
_cell.length_b   1.000
_cell.length_c   1.000
_cell.angle_alpha   90.00
_cell.angle_beta   90.00
_cell.angle_gamma   90.00
#
_symmetry.space_group_name_H-M   'P 1'
#
loop_
_entity.id
_entity.type
_entity.pdbx_description
1 polymer ?
#
loop_
_entity_poly.entity_id
_entity_poly.type
_entity_poly.pdbx_seq_one_letter_code
_entity_poly.pdbx_strand_id
1 'polypeptide(L)'
;MGEDFLCSYQPQGGAVIVPLGPHAATLSWADEASAHLSRIPGFVRRMVRRRAEDHVRGQGRAEVTVADLKYLKQKRFGDAGPPAGILPDKGR
;
A
#
# COMPACT_ATOMS: atom_id res chain seq x y z
N MET A 1 -36.95 -36.34 -29.11
CA MET A 1 -35.65 -35.76 -28.72
C MET A 1 -35.70 -34.31 -29.15
N GLY A 2 -36.11 -33.42 -28.24
CA GLY A 2 -36.29 -32.00 -28.54
C GLY A 2 -35.01 -31.27 -28.17
N GLU A 3 -34.23 -30.91 -29.18
CA GLU A 3 -33.26 -29.84 -29.07
C GLU A 3 -34.04 -28.52 -29.10
N ASP A 4 -34.03 -27.79 -27.99
CA ASP A 4 -34.75 -26.52 -27.88
C ASP A 4 -34.16 -25.48 -28.84
N PHE A 5 -34.78 -25.34 -30.03
CA PHE A 5 -34.39 -24.41 -31.11
C PHE A 5 -34.33 -22.92 -30.72
N LEU A 6 -34.76 -22.59 -29.50
CA LEU A 6 -34.79 -21.23 -28.97
C LEU A 6 -33.46 -20.74 -28.41
N CYS A 7 -32.44 -21.59 -28.31
CA CYS A 7 -31.13 -21.17 -27.84
C CYS A 7 -30.24 -20.68 -28.99
N SER A 8 -30.68 -19.62 -29.68
CA SER A 8 -29.90 -18.87 -30.69
C SER A 8 -29.19 -17.67 -30.05
N TYR A 9 -28.55 -17.88 -28.89
CA TYR A 9 -27.74 -16.84 -28.27
C TYR A 9 -26.34 -16.82 -28.91
N GLN A 10 -26.15 -15.92 -29.87
CA GLN A 10 -24.85 -15.62 -30.44
C GLN A 10 -24.35 -14.30 -29.82
N PRO A 11 -23.41 -14.34 -28.87
CA PRO A 11 -22.89 -13.11 -28.27
C PRO A 11 -22.18 -12.29 -29.36
N GLN A 12 -22.60 -11.05 -29.59
CA GLN A 12 -22.11 -10.19 -30.68
C GLN A 12 -20.69 -9.64 -30.45
N GLY A 13 -19.79 -10.39 -29.81
CA GLY A 13 -18.38 -10.01 -29.67
C GLY A 13 -18.16 -8.63 -29.04
N GLY A 14 -19.04 -8.24 -28.11
CA GLY A 14 -18.91 -6.98 -27.37
C GLY A 14 -17.57 -6.88 -26.64
N ALA A 15 -17.17 -5.65 -26.30
CA ALA A 15 -15.86 -5.34 -25.71
C ALA A 15 -15.46 -6.37 -24.65
N VAL A 16 -14.37 -7.08 -24.92
CA VAL A 16 -13.74 -8.02 -23.99
C VAL A 16 -13.65 -7.32 -22.65
N ILE A 17 -14.13 -7.97 -21.58
CA ILE A 17 -14.00 -7.44 -20.23
C ILE A 17 -12.51 -7.42 -19.93
N VAL A 18 -11.87 -6.26 -20.18
CA VAL A 18 -10.48 -6.04 -19.84
C VAL A 18 -10.44 -5.91 -18.32
N PRO A 19 -9.65 -6.73 -17.61
CA PRO A 19 -9.48 -6.54 -16.19
C PRO A 19 -8.96 -5.12 -15.99
N LEU A 20 -9.70 -4.32 -15.21
CA LEU A 20 -9.20 -3.05 -14.71
C LEU A 20 -7.83 -3.35 -14.12
N GLY A 21 -6.78 -2.73 -14.67
CA GLY A 21 -5.39 -2.92 -14.23
C GLY A 21 -5.29 -2.85 -12.70
N PRO A 22 -4.23 -3.43 -12.10
CA PRO A 22 -4.17 -3.70 -10.67
C PRO A 22 -4.75 -2.55 -9.85
N HIS A 23 -5.83 -2.84 -9.09
CA HIS A 23 -6.54 -1.86 -8.26
C HIS A 23 -5.73 -1.42 -7.02
N ALA A 24 -4.41 -1.51 -7.12
CA ALA A 24 -3.48 -0.93 -6.19
C ALA A 24 -2.86 0.24 -6.93
N ALA A 25 -3.40 1.44 -6.70
CA ALA A 25 -2.57 2.64 -6.74
C ALA A 25 -1.51 2.47 -5.64
N THR A 26 -0.51 1.62 -5.89
CA THR A 26 0.70 1.56 -5.11
C THR A 26 1.30 2.94 -5.24
N LEU A 27 1.22 3.71 -4.16
CA LEU A 27 1.83 5.02 -4.09
C LEU A 27 3.31 4.89 -4.41
N SER A 28 3.83 5.81 -5.19
CA SER A 28 5.26 5.89 -5.47
C SER A 28 5.98 6.23 -4.17
N TRP A 29 7.13 5.60 -3.91
CA TRP A 29 7.95 5.88 -2.74
C TRP A 29 9.22 6.58 -3.17
N ALA A 30 9.54 7.71 -2.55
CA ALA A 30 10.84 8.33 -2.71
C ALA A 30 11.94 7.38 -2.22
N ASP A 31 13.10 7.40 -2.90
CA ASP A 31 14.23 6.52 -2.57
C ASP A 31 14.65 6.66 -1.10
N GLU A 32 14.76 7.91 -0.61
CA GLU A 32 15.06 8.22 0.79
C GLU A 32 14.02 7.66 1.78
N ALA A 33 12.73 7.68 1.41
CA ALA A 33 11.65 7.14 2.22
C ALA A 33 11.74 5.61 2.30
N SER A 34 12.08 4.96 1.19
CA SER A 34 12.29 3.51 1.12
C SER A 34 13.49 3.06 1.96
N ALA A 35 14.59 3.82 1.93
CA ALA A 35 15.77 3.58 2.74
C ALA A 35 15.46 3.71 4.23
N HIS A 36 14.66 4.71 4.61
CA HIS A 36 14.22 4.90 5.99
C HIS A 36 13.30 3.76 6.46
N LEU A 37 12.35 3.31 5.64
CA LEU A 37 11.52 2.14 5.93
C LEU A 37 12.34 0.86 6.12
N SER A 38 13.43 0.70 5.37
CA SER A 38 14.29 -0.49 5.42
C SER A 38 15.04 -0.62 6.74
N ARG A 39 15.27 0.49 7.45
CA ARG A 39 15.84 0.51 8.80
C ARG A 39 14.85 0.09 9.89
N ILE A 40 13.55 0.15 9.60
CA ILE A 40 12.49 -0.23 10.53
C ILE A 40 12.37 -1.76 10.60
N PRO A 41 12.22 -2.34 11.81
CA PRO A 41 11.97 -3.76 11.98
C PRO A 41 10.76 -4.24 11.17
N GLY A 42 10.84 -5.46 10.60
CA GLY A 42 9.86 -5.97 9.65
C GLY A 42 8.40 -5.96 10.15
N PHE A 43 8.19 -6.23 11.45
CA PHE A 43 6.87 -6.23 12.07
C PHE A 43 6.22 -4.83 12.06
N VAL A 44 7.00 -3.78 12.29
CA VAL A 44 6.52 -2.37 12.26
C VAL A 44 6.46 -1.84 10.83
N ARG A 45 7.34 -2.32 9.94
CA ARG A 45 7.49 -1.82 8.57
C ARG A 45 6.17 -1.86 7.80
N ARG A 46 5.44 -2.98 7.86
CA ARG A 46 4.13 -3.11 7.19
C ARG A 46 3.11 -2.08 7.70
N MET A 47 3.06 -1.87 9.02
CA MET A 47 2.17 -0.90 9.64
C MET A 47 2.54 0.55 9.25
N VAL A 48 3.83 0.89 9.27
CA VAL A 48 4.30 2.23 8.90
C VAL A 48 4.05 2.52 7.43
N ARG A 49 4.33 1.54 6.55
CA ARG A 49 4.05 1.65 5.11
C ARG A 49 2.58 2.00 4.86
N ARG A 50 1.66 1.18 5.39
CA ARG A 50 0.21 1.41 5.24
C ARG A 50 -0.22 2.78 5.74
N ARG A 51 0.32 3.21 6.89
CA ARG A 51 -0.08 4.48 7.52
C ARG A 51 0.46 5.70 6.76
N ALA A 52 1.63 5.59 6.17
CA ALA A 52 2.17 6.58 5.24
C ALA A 52 1.33 6.64 3.97
N GLU A 53 0.95 5.48 3.43
CA GLU A 53 0.09 5.38 2.26
C GLU A 53 -1.29 6.02 2.51
N ASP A 54 -1.93 5.72 3.65
CA ASP A 54 -3.21 6.32 4.05
C ASP A 54 -3.09 7.85 4.23
N HIS A 55 -1.98 8.33 4.82
CA HIS A 55 -1.76 9.77 5.03
C HIS A 55 -1.64 10.52 3.70
N VAL A 56 -0.80 10.02 2.80
CA VAL A 56 -0.52 10.62 1.49
C VAL A 56 -1.77 10.58 0.61
N ARG A 57 -2.52 9.46 0.65
CA ARG A 57 -3.81 9.33 -0.03
C ARG A 57 -4.85 10.32 0.50
N GLY A 58 -4.90 10.54 1.81
CA GLY A 58 -5.76 11.54 2.43
C GLY A 58 -5.38 12.99 2.07
N GLN A 59 -4.13 13.23 1.67
CA GLN A 59 -3.67 14.52 1.15
C GLN A 59 -3.87 14.66 -0.38
N GLY A 60 -4.43 13.64 -1.05
CA GLY A 60 -4.60 13.63 -2.51
C GLY A 60 -3.28 13.49 -3.29
N ARG A 61 -2.20 13.09 -2.62
CA ARG A 61 -0.88 12.89 -3.25
C ARG A 61 -0.70 11.44 -3.67
N ALA A 62 0.15 11.22 -4.67
CA ALA A 62 0.45 9.89 -5.21
C ALA A 62 1.87 9.38 -4.84
N GLU A 63 2.64 10.18 -4.09
CA GLU A 63 4.04 9.91 -3.74
C GLU A 63 4.28 10.08 -2.23
N VAL A 64 4.93 9.10 -1.62
CA VAL A 64 5.33 9.09 -0.21
C VAL A 64 6.76 9.61 -0.08
N THR A 65 6.93 10.69 0.70
CA THR A 65 8.23 11.32 0.94
C THR A 65 8.78 10.99 2.33
N VAL A 66 10.06 11.29 2.55
CA VAL A 66 10.68 11.12 3.88
C VAL A 66 10.06 12.07 4.92
N ALA A 67 9.54 13.22 4.49
CA ALA A 67 8.89 14.19 5.36
C ALA A 67 7.60 13.64 5.97
N ASP A 68 6.81 12.90 5.19
CA ASP A 68 5.59 12.23 5.66
C ASP A 68 5.91 11.20 6.74
N LEU A 69 6.99 10.44 6.56
CA LEU A 69 7.47 9.47 7.56
C LEU A 69 7.92 10.16 8.85
N LYS A 70 8.65 11.28 8.74
CA LYS A 70 9.09 12.08 9.90
C LYS A 70 7.90 12.67 10.66
N TYR A 71 6.93 13.23 9.94
CA TYR A 71 5.69 13.76 10.50
C TYR A 71 4.92 12.67 11.25
N LEU A 72 4.76 11.49 10.65
CA LEU A 72 4.07 10.36 11.27
C LEU A 72 4.80 9.83 12.51
N LYS A 73 6.14 9.80 12.48
CA LYS A 73 6.96 9.45 13.65
C LYS A 73 6.70 10.42 14.79
N GLN A 74 6.79 11.72 14.53
CA GLN A 74 6.63 12.76 15.55
C GLN A 74 5.21 12.81 16.11
N LYS A 75 4.19 12.66 15.26
CA LYS A 75 2.78 12.60 15.67
C LYS A 75 2.47 11.43 16.58
N ARG A 76 3.15 10.29 16.41
CA ARG A 76 2.85 9.05 17.13
C ARG A 76 3.69 8.84 18.38
N PHE A 77 4.94 9.30 18.38
CA PHE A 77 5.90 9.04 19.46
C PHE A 77 6.48 10.31 20.10
N GLY A 78 6.16 11.50 19.59
CA GLY A 78 6.80 12.75 20.03
C GLY A 78 8.31 12.75 19.81
N ASP A 79 9.01 13.62 20.52
CA ASP A 79 10.49 13.69 20.51
C ASP A 79 11.13 12.48 21.21
N ALA A 80 10.41 11.88 22.17
CA ALA A 80 10.86 10.76 22.99
C ALA A 80 11.07 9.44 22.20
N GLY A 81 10.53 9.33 20.98
CA GLY A 81 10.64 8.12 20.17
C GLY A 81 9.86 6.92 20.74
N PRO A 82 9.85 5.78 20.03
CA PRO A 82 9.19 4.58 20.54
C PRO A 82 9.82 4.14 21.86
N PRO A 83 9.04 3.59 22.82
CA PRO A 83 9.59 3.05 24.04
C PRO A 83 10.64 1.99 23.69
N ALA A 84 11.83 2.12 24.30
CA ALA A 84 13.02 1.34 23.97
C ALA A 84 12.87 -0.19 24.13
N GLY A 85 11.76 -0.67 24.69
CA GLY A 85 11.51 -2.09 24.98
C GLY A 85 10.92 -2.95 23.85
N ILE A 86 10.82 -2.45 22.61
CA ILE A 86 10.16 -3.17 21.48
C ILE A 86 11.12 -3.64 20.39
N LEU A 87 12.42 -3.29 20.45
CA LEU A 87 13.38 -3.87 19.50
C LEU A 87 13.80 -5.27 19.99
N PRO A 88 13.61 -6.33 19.20
CA PRO A 88 14.28 -7.58 19.49
C PRO A 88 15.79 -7.34 19.41
N ASP A 89 16.49 -7.86 20.42
CA ASP A 89 17.94 -7.92 20.53
C ASP A 89 18.53 -8.26 19.16
N LYS A 90 19.28 -7.33 18.57
CA LYS A 90 20.13 -7.68 17.43
C LYS A 90 21.26 -8.52 18.02
N GLY A 91 21.03 -9.83 18.02
CA GLY A 91 22.03 -10.83 18.34
C GLY A 91 23.34 -10.53 17.61
N ARG A 92 24.40 -10.51 18.42
CA ARG A 92 25.81 -10.36 18.12
C ARG A 92 26.27 -11.07 16.85
#